data_AF-A0A9C9NXR4-F1
#
_entry.id   AF-A0A9C9NXR4-F1
#
_cell.length_a   1.000
_cell.length_b   1.000
_cell.length_c   1.000
_cell.angle_alpha   90.00
_cell.angle_beta   90.00
_cell.angle_gamma   90.00
#
_symmetry.space_group_name_H-M   'P 1'
#
loop_
_entity.id
_entity.type
_entity.pdbx_description
1 polymer ?
#
loop_
_entity_poly.entity_id
_entity_poly.type
_entity_poly.pdbx_seq_one_letter_code
_entity_poly.pdbx_strand_id
1 'polypeptide(L)'
;TMESLTAQGILKKSFYDRLLRCPRCHSINLRPSTTCPKCNSGNIARGRILEHSPCKYVGVEDEFTSGGRYICPRCKLELRTMGADYQSLGVLRKCRDCGEVFSMPLIKWRCLKCSAFVDEDDIEDVTIYSYSIDETKRNWLEFELQPKPQFLEFLRQHGYEVMENARVKGRSGAEHYIDILATRDDGVVTHDIAIGIEIARDKIELDRILDFDVKAYDSGIHDKVLIVIPGLSAEAEKFAGYQRIKVLDPGELETVLTGSPRPGREIAQEPFAFKSKSQLMQYLEKQGYEVKEKAEVKGRSGAVHNMDMLATRDEGIITHRIAIGIEVDEKPMGLDRVFDFDDKAYDAGILDKVFIAVPGLTREARQFAQRQRIRVFEVGQLEPPTQENPEAQSLAPDQ
;
A
#
# COMPACT_ATOMS: atom_id res chain seq x y z
N THR A 1 -14.69 -6.91 -2.95
CA THR A 1 -15.39 -7.89 -2.09
C THR A 1 -14.38 -8.86 -1.48
N MET A 2 -14.75 -9.66 -0.49
CA MET A 2 -13.82 -10.62 0.15
C MET A 2 -13.28 -11.63 -0.87
N GLU A 3 -14.10 -12.05 -1.83
CA GLU A 3 -13.72 -12.95 -2.91
C GLU A 3 -12.65 -12.34 -3.82
N SER A 4 -12.77 -11.06 -4.15
CA SER A 4 -11.77 -10.34 -4.95
C SER A 4 -10.42 -10.26 -4.23
N LEU A 5 -10.43 -9.98 -2.92
CA LEU A 5 -9.22 -9.90 -2.11
C LEU A 5 -8.57 -11.29 -1.93
N THR A 6 -9.37 -12.36 -1.86
CA THR A 6 -8.85 -13.73 -1.90
C THR A 6 -8.27 -14.08 -3.27
N ALA A 7 -8.91 -13.68 -4.37
CA ALA A 7 -8.39 -13.91 -5.72
C ALA A 7 -7.05 -13.21 -5.97
N GLN A 8 -6.83 -12.05 -5.34
CA GLN A 8 -5.57 -11.32 -5.37
C GLN A 8 -4.52 -11.85 -4.37
N GLY A 9 -4.84 -12.88 -3.58
CA GLY A 9 -3.94 -13.46 -2.59
C GLY A 9 -3.72 -12.59 -1.34
N ILE A 10 -4.53 -11.55 -1.13
CA ILE A 10 -4.45 -10.68 0.05
C ILE A 10 -5.09 -11.36 1.26
N LEU A 11 -6.18 -12.11 1.03
CA LEU A 11 -6.90 -12.84 2.07
C LEU A 11 -6.85 -14.35 1.84
N LYS A 12 -6.58 -15.10 2.90
CA LYS A 12 -6.77 -16.55 2.95
C LYS A 12 -8.21 -16.87 3.31
N LYS A 13 -8.84 -17.67 2.46
CA LYS A 13 -10.20 -18.18 2.66
C LYS A 13 -10.12 -19.58 3.26
N SER A 14 -10.72 -19.79 4.42
CA SER A 14 -10.84 -21.10 5.06
C SER A 14 -12.30 -21.45 5.31
N PHE A 15 -12.63 -22.73 5.23
CA PHE A 15 -13.94 -23.22 5.66
C PHE A 15 -14.14 -22.89 7.13
N TYR A 16 -15.27 -22.28 7.46
CA TYR A 16 -15.65 -22.00 8.83
C TYR A 16 -16.76 -22.94 9.28
N ASP A 17 -17.90 -22.92 8.58
CA ASP A 17 -19.06 -23.72 8.95
C ASP A 17 -19.99 -23.97 7.75
N ARG A 18 -20.95 -24.88 7.92
CA ARG A 18 -22.05 -25.12 6.99
C ARG A 18 -23.37 -24.96 7.74
N LEU A 19 -24.16 -23.95 7.36
CA LEU A 19 -25.46 -23.70 7.97
C LEU A 19 -26.58 -24.31 7.14
N LEU A 20 -27.48 -25.03 7.81
CA LEU A 20 -28.72 -25.50 7.23
C LEU A 20 -29.72 -24.34 7.14
N ARG A 21 -30.44 -24.24 6.01
CA ARG A 21 -31.40 -23.18 5.71
C ARG A 21 -32.74 -23.78 5.30
N CYS A 22 -33.82 -23.16 5.75
CA CYS A 22 -35.16 -23.51 5.29
C CYS A 22 -35.30 -23.18 3.79
N PRO A 23 -35.65 -24.13 2.91
CA PRO A 23 -35.82 -23.86 1.47
C PRO A 23 -36.95 -22.87 1.15
N ARG A 24 -37.90 -22.64 2.09
CA ARG A 24 -38.99 -21.67 1.88
C ARG A 24 -38.65 -20.24 2.24
N CYS A 25 -37.82 -20.01 3.26
CA CYS A 25 -37.60 -18.65 3.80
C CYS A 25 -36.14 -18.34 4.13
N HIS A 26 -35.23 -19.26 3.78
CA HIS A 26 -33.79 -19.24 3.99
C HIS A 26 -33.33 -18.99 5.43
N SER A 27 -34.23 -19.17 6.41
CA SER A 27 -33.89 -19.05 7.83
C SER A 27 -33.04 -20.23 8.29
N ILE A 28 -32.00 -19.92 9.07
CA ILE A 28 -31.12 -20.92 9.73
C ILE A 28 -31.73 -21.51 11.01
N ASN A 29 -32.87 -20.99 11.47
CA ASN A 29 -33.53 -21.44 12.70
C ASN A 29 -34.38 -22.68 12.41
N LEU A 30 -33.70 -23.79 12.11
CA LEU A 30 -34.29 -25.10 11.94
C LEU A 30 -34.09 -25.91 13.22
N ARG A 31 -35.11 -26.67 13.63
CA ARG A 31 -34.96 -27.66 14.70
C ARG A 31 -35.39 -29.05 14.20
N PRO A 32 -34.71 -30.13 14.63
CA PRO A 32 -35.19 -31.47 14.37
C PRO A 32 -36.50 -31.72 15.14
N SER A 33 -37.44 -32.39 14.50
CA SER A 33 -38.75 -32.79 15.04
C SER A 33 -39.02 -34.24 14.70
N THR A 34 -39.43 -35.04 15.69
CA THR A 34 -39.80 -36.44 15.48
C THR A 34 -41.27 -36.53 15.11
N THR A 35 -41.59 -37.34 14.08
CA THR A 35 -42.94 -37.44 13.49
C THR A 35 -43.33 -38.89 13.25
N CYS A 36 -44.64 -39.16 13.26
CA CYS A 36 -45.20 -40.49 13.00
C CYS A 36 -45.00 -40.88 11.52
N PRO A 37 -44.48 -42.08 11.22
CA PRO A 37 -44.25 -42.50 9.84
C PRO A 37 -45.53 -42.65 9.00
N LYS A 38 -46.71 -42.77 9.63
CA LYS A 38 -47.99 -42.93 8.93
C LYS A 38 -48.72 -41.61 8.66
N CYS A 39 -48.73 -40.69 9.62
CA CYS A 39 -49.53 -39.45 9.52
C CYS A 39 -48.73 -38.15 9.71
N ASN A 40 -47.41 -38.22 9.88
CA ASN A 40 -46.51 -37.09 10.14
C ASN A 40 -46.81 -36.26 11.42
N SER A 41 -47.71 -36.71 12.29
CA SER A 41 -47.96 -36.05 13.57
C SER A 41 -46.77 -36.17 14.53
N GLY A 42 -46.47 -35.09 15.25
CA GLY A 42 -45.51 -35.08 16.36
C GLY A 42 -46.09 -35.57 17.70
N ASN A 43 -47.38 -35.91 17.76
CA ASN A 43 -48.06 -36.38 18.98
C ASN A 43 -47.74 -37.87 19.23
N ILE A 44 -46.50 -38.14 19.59
CA ILE A 44 -45.95 -39.49 19.75
C ILE A 44 -45.67 -39.75 21.22
N ALA A 45 -46.22 -40.83 21.74
CA ALA A 45 -45.87 -41.34 23.06
C ALA A 45 -44.88 -42.48 22.94
N ARG A 46 -43.78 -42.43 23.70
CA ARG A 46 -42.81 -43.53 23.83
C ARG A 46 -43.08 -44.24 25.15
N GLY A 47 -43.15 -45.56 25.13
CA GLY A 47 -43.31 -46.35 26.34
C GLY A 47 -43.41 -47.84 26.03
N ARG A 48 -43.64 -48.64 27.06
CA ARG A 48 -43.94 -50.06 26.89
C ARG A 48 -45.29 -50.17 26.20
N ILE A 49 -45.36 -50.88 25.09
CA ILE A 49 -46.61 -51.13 24.37
C ILE A 49 -47.20 -52.44 24.86
N LEU A 50 -48.47 -52.40 25.25
CA LEU A 50 -49.24 -53.57 25.64
C LEU A 50 -50.30 -53.86 24.59
N GLU A 51 -50.47 -55.14 24.25
CA GLU A 51 -51.59 -55.65 23.48
C GLU A 51 -52.52 -56.42 24.41
N HIS A 52 -53.81 -56.05 24.45
CA HIS A 52 -54.84 -56.81 25.16
C HIS A 52 -55.30 -58.01 24.32
N SER A 53 -55.10 -59.23 24.81
CA SER A 53 -55.34 -60.47 24.04
C SER A 53 -56.79 -60.61 23.54
N PRO A 54 -57.84 -60.35 24.35
CA PRO A 54 -59.23 -60.53 23.95
C PRO A 54 -59.75 -59.52 22.92
N CYS A 55 -59.44 -58.23 23.05
CA CYS A 55 -60.00 -57.17 22.18
C CYS A 55 -58.99 -56.57 21.20
N LYS A 56 -57.74 -57.07 21.23
CA LYS A 56 -56.63 -56.67 20.36
C LYS A 56 -56.31 -55.17 20.40
N TYR A 57 -56.68 -54.51 21.49
CA TYR A 57 -56.32 -53.11 21.68
C TYR A 57 -54.83 -53.01 22.00
N VAL A 58 -54.13 -52.16 21.25
CA VAL A 58 -52.72 -51.88 21.41
C VAL A 58 -52.54 -50.45 21.90
N GLY A 59 -51.81 -50.27 23.00
CA GLY A 59 -51.63 -48.96 23.61
C GLY A 59 -50.35 -48.85 24.42
N VAL A 60 -49.97 -47.62 24.76
CA VAL A 60 -48.91 -47.41 25.75
C VAL A 60 -49.43 -47.87 27.11
N GLU A 61 -48.56 -48.49 27.91
CA GLU A 61 -48.86 -49.00 29.26
C GLU A 61 -49.62 -48.00 30.15
N ASP A 62 -49.30 -46.70 30.05
CA ASP A 62 -50.01 -45.62 30.75
C ASP A 62 -51.51 -45.57 30.43
N GLU A 63 -51.91 -45.91 29.20
CA GLU A 63 -53.32 -45.94 28.78
C GLU A 63 -54.12 -47.08 29.45
N PHE A 64 -53.41 -48.10 29.92
CA PHE A 64 -54.02 -49.22 30.64
C PHE A 64 -54.06 -48.98 32.15
N THR A 65 -53.39 -47.97 32.68
CA THR A 65 -53.25 -47.82 34.14
C THR A 65 -54.37 -46.95 34.72
N SER A 66 -55.18 -47.51 35.63
CA SER A 66 -56.23 -46.76 36.33
C SER A 66 -56.36 -47.26 37.77
N GLY A 67 -56.10 -46.39 38.75
CA GLY A 67 -56.23 -46.71 40.18
C GLY A 67 -55.35 -47.88 40.65
N GLY A 68 -54.12 -47.98 40.11
CA GLY A 68 -53.16 -49.04 40.45
C GLY A 68 -53.41 -50.40 39.79
N ARG A 69 -54.39 -50.49 38.89
CA ARG A 69 -54.73 -51.70 38.13
C ARG A 69 -54.58 -51.47 36.64
N TYR A 70 -54.32 -52.55 35.89
CA TYR A 70 -54.38 -52.51 34.43
C TYR A 70 -55.82 -52.77 33.95
N ILE A 71 -56.40 -51.81 33.25
CA ILE A 71 -57.76 -51.85 32.70
C ILE A 71 -57.66 -51.46 31.22
N CYS A 72 -58.19 -52.30 30.33
CA CYS A 72 -58.22 -52.01 28.90
C CYS A 72 -59.03 -50.73 28.64
N PRO A 73 -58.46 -49.70 28.00
CA PRO A 73 -59.20 -48.46 27.76
C PRO A 73 -60.35 -48.65 26.76
N ARG A 74 -60.27 -49.67 25.89
CA ARG A 74 -61.27 -49.99 24.86
C ARG A 74 -62.48 -50.77 25.39
N CYS A 75 -62.26 -51.89 26.08
CA CYS A 75 -63.35 -52.78 26.52
C CYS A 75 -63.60 -52.77 28.03
N LYS A 76 -62.82 -51.98 28.80
CA LYS A 76 -62.92 -51.82 30.26
C LYS A 76 -62.71 -53.09 31.10
N LEU A 77 -62.24 -54.18 30.48
CA LEU A 77 -61.83 -55.39 31.18
C LEU A 77 -60.50 -55.17 31.90
N GLU A 78 -60.40 -55.73 33.10
CA GLU A 78 -59.17 -55.73 33.90
C GLU A 78 -58.17 -56.76 33.33
N LEU A 79 -56.91 -56.36 33.21
CA LEU A 79 -55.79 -57.19 32.76
C LEU A 79 -55.06 -57.72 34.01
N ARG A 80 -55.17 -59.02 34.29
CA ARG A 80 -54.64 -59.62 35.53
C ARG A 80 -53.36 -60.41 35.29
N THR A 81 -53.28 -61.15 34.19
CA THR A 81 -52.19 -62.09 33.93
C THR A 81 -51.47 -61.78 32.62
N MET A 82 -50.19 -61.40 32.72
CA MET A 82 -49.31 -61.22 31.56
C MET A 82 -49.10 -62.56 30.83
N GLY A 83 -49.24 -62.57 29.51
CA GLY A 83 -49.18 -63.76 28.65
C GLY A 83 -50.53 -64.44 28.39
N ALA A 84 -51.54 -64.22 29.24
CA ALA A 84 -52.91 -64.69 29.03
C ALA A 84 -53.84 -63.54 28.63
N ASP A 85 -53.95 -62.52 29.48
CA ASP A 85 -54.87 -61.38 29.28
C ASP A 85 -54.24 -60.29 28.40
N TYR A 86 -52.92 -60.12 28.49
CA TYR A 86 -52.19 -59.13 27.72
C TYR A 86 -50.73 -59.52 27.51
N GLN A 87 -50.11 -59.01 26.44
CA GLN A 87 -48.70 -59.21 26.16
C GLN A 87 -48.00 -57.86 25.97
N SER A 88 -46.74 -57.80 26.41
CA SER A 88 -45.86 -56.65 26.16
C SER A 88 -45.16 -56.81 24.83
N LEU A 89 -45.33 -55.84 23.93
CA LEU A 89 -44.61 -55.75 22.66
C LEU A 89 -43.24 -55.04 22.78
N GLY A 90 -42.86 -54.68 24.01
CA GLY A 90 -41.60 -53.99 24.31
C GLY A 90 -41.74 -52.47 24.30
N VAL A 91 -40.61 -51.75 24.35
CA VAL A 91 -40.58 -50.29 24.34
C VAL A 91 -40.64 -49.80 22.90
N LEU A 92 -41.80 -49.31 22.49
CA LEU A 92 -42.04 -48.77 21.15
C LEU A 92 -42.65 -47.36 21.26
N ARG A 93 -43.13 -46.83 20.14
CA ARG A 93 -43.81 -45.55 20.04
C ARG A 93 -45.21 -45.74 19.50
N LYS A 94 -46.17 -44.98 20.01
CA LYS A 94 -47.54 -44.92 19.50
C LYS A 94 -47.89 -43.48 19.12
N CYS A 95 -48.40 -43.29 17.92
CA CYS A 95 -48.99 -42.02 17.52
C CYS A 95 -50.38 -41.88 18.16
N ARG A 96 -50.61 -40.80 18.89
CA ARG A 96 -51.91 -40.53 19.54
C ARG A 96 -52.98 -40.05 18.55
N ASP A 97 -52.59 -39.57 17.37
CA ASP A 97 -53.55 -39.04 16.39
C ASP A 97 -54.06 -40.13 15.42
N CYS A 98 -53.20 -41.06 14.97
CA CYS A 98 -53.60 -42.13 14.05
C CYS A 98 -53.55 -43.55 14.63
N GLY A 99 -53.06 -43.71 15.87
CA GLY A 99 -52.97 -44.99 16.57
C GLY A 99 -51.82 -45.90 16.13
N GLU A 100 -51.02 -45.51 15.14
CA GLU A 100 -49.93 -46.33 14.60
C GLU A 100 -48.87 -46.63 15.67
N VAL A 101 -48.40 -47.88 15.71
CA VAL A 101 -47.33 -48.34 16.59
C VAL A 101 -46.10 -48.65 15.76
N PHE A 102 -44.96 -48.06 16.13
CA PHE A 102 -43.72 -48.15 15.36
C PHE A 102 -42.50 -48.09 16.26
N SER A 103 -41.37 -48.60 15.77
CA SER A 103 -40.10 -48.59 16.50
C SER A 103 -39.36 -47.26 16.36
N MET A 104 -39.25 -46.72 15.14
CA MET A 104 -38.49 -45.50 14.83
C MET A 104 -39.39 -44.40 14.24
N PRO A 105 -39.39 -43.17 14.80
CA PRO A 105 -40.06 -42.03 14.20
C PRO A 105 -39.27 -41.51 13.00
N LEU A 106 -39.95 -40.79 12.10
CA LEU A 106 -39.27 -40.01 11.06
C LEU A 106 -38.75 -38.71 11.65
N ILE A 107 -37.51 -38.35 11.35
CA ILE A 107 -36.95 -37.04 11.68
C ILE A 107 -37.26 -36.10 10.53
N LYS A 108 -37.96 -35.01 10.83
CA LYS A 108 -38.19 -33.89 9.91
C LYS A 108 -37.67 -32.61 10.54
N TRP A 109 -37.34 -31.63 9.73
CA TRP A 109 -36.86 -30.34 10.20
C TRP A 109 -37.98 -29.32 10.20
N ARG A 110 -38.18 -28.67 11.35
CA ARG A 110 -39.18 -27.61 11.52
C ARG A 110 -38.50 -26.25 11.54
N CYS A 111 -38.87 -25.39 10.61
CA CYS A 111 -38.45 -23.99 10.63
C CYS A 111 -39.19 -23.23 11.72
N LEU A 112 -38.45 -22.58 12.62
CA LEU A 112 -39.03 -21.76 13.69
C LEU A 112 -39.50 -20.38 13.21
N LYS A 113 -39.07 -19.94 12.02
CA LYS A 113 -39.51 -18.67 11.42
C LYS A 113 -40.84 -18.82 10.66
N CYS A 114 -40.95 -19.80 9.78
CA CYS A 114 -42.12 -19.95 8.90
C CYS A 114 -42.99 -21.18 9.22
N SER A 115 -42.64 -21.97 10.24
CA SER A 115 -43.33 -23.21 10.63
C SER A 115 -43.37 -24.33 9.59
N ALA A 116 -42.66 -24.19 8.46
CA ALA A 116 -42.56 -25.26 7.46
C ALA A 116 -41.90 -26.51 8.05
N PHE A 117 -42.42 -27.68 7.64
CA PHE A 117 -41.77 -28.97 7.82
C PHE A 117 -41.06 -29.34 6.52
N VAL A 118 -39.80 -29.73 6.64
CA VAL A 118 -38.90 -30.02 5.53
C VAL A 118 -38.28 -31.38 5.79
N ASP A 119 -38.25 -32.23 4.77
CA ASP A 119 -37.54 -33.50 4.84
C ASP A 119 -36.02 -33.24 4.78
N GLU A 120 -35.22 -34.16 5.34
CA GLU A 120 -33.77 -33.95 5.44
C GLU A 120 -33.11 -33.73 4.07
N ASP A 121 -33.58 -34.46 3.05
CA ASP A 121 -33.09 -34.37 1.66
C ASP A 121 -33.43 -33.02 0.99
N ASP A 122 -34.43 -32.29 1.50
CA ASP A 122 -34.89 -31.01 0.95
C ASP A 122 -34.25 -29.80 1.64
N ILE A 123 -33.35 -30.01 2.60
CA ILE A 123 -32.70 -28.93 3.34
C ILE A 123 -31.56 -28.36 2.50
N GLU A 124 -31.63 -27.06 2.25
CA GLU A 124 -30.53 -26.33 1.65
C GLU A 124 -29.44 -26.08 2.68
N ASP A 125 -28.17 -26.22 2.30
CA ASP A 125 -27.05 -25.73 3.10
C ASP A 125 -26.39 -24.51 2.47
N VAL A 126 -25.69 -23.75 3.29
CA VAL A 126 -24.76 -22.71 2.86
C VAL A 126 -23.44 -22.89 3.56
N THR A 127 -22.38 -22.92 2.76
CA THR A 127 -21.03 -22.90 3.30
C THR A 127 -20.63 -21.47 3.64
N ILE A 128 -20.23 -21.27 4.90
CA ILE A 128 -19.68 -20.04 5.43
C ILE A 128 -18.17 -20.18 5.52
N TYR A 129 -17.48 -19.11 5.11
CA TYR A 129 -16.03 -19.05 5.12
C TYR A 129 -15.57 -17.97 6.10
N SER A 130 -14.45 -18.26 6.76
CA SER A 130 -13.67 -17.25 7.46
C SER A 130 -12.56 -16.74 6.54
N TYR A 131 -12.22 -15.46 6.70
CA TYR A 131 -11.17 -14.81 5.94
C TYR A 131 -10.14 -14.25 6.90
N SER A 132 -8.87 -14.50 6.63
CA SER A 132 -7.74 -13.92 7.35
C SER A 132 -6.77 -13.27 6.39
N ILE A 133 -6.00 -12.28 6.85
CA ILE A 133 -4.95 -11.66 6.04
C ILE A 133 -3.88 -12.70 5.74
N ASP A 134 -3.39 -12.74 4.50
CA ASP A 134 -2.14 -13.43 4.22
C ASP A 134 -1.00 -12.65 4.87
N GLU A 135 -0.40 -13.23 5.90
CA GLU A 135 0.68 -12.60 6.66
C GLU A 135 1.88 -12.19 5.78
N THR A 136 2.08 -12.83 4.63
CA THR A 136 3.10 -12.43 3.64
C THR A 136 2.80 -11.09 2.95
N LYS A 137 1.53 -10.66 2.96
CA LYS A 137 1.06 -9.40 2.37
C LYS A 137 0.81 -8.30 3.40
N ARG A 138 0.96 -8.60 4.70
CA ARG A 138 0.70 -7.64 5.79
C ARG A 138 1.51 -6.35 5.61
N ASN A 139 2.84 -6.46 5.54
CA ASN A 139 3.72 -5.29 5.45
C ASN A 139 3.40 -4.42 4.23
N TRP A 140 3.11 -5.05 3.09
CA TRP A 140 2.71 -4.36 1.87
C TRP A 140 1.37 -3.63 2.06
N LEU A 141 0.37 -4.29 2.64
CA LEU A 141 -0.95 -3.70 2.85
C LEU A 141 -0.88 -2.52 3.84
N GLU A 142 -0.15 -2.67 4.94
CA GLU A 142 0.06 -1.61 5.92
C GLU A 142 0.74 -0.40 5.28
N PHE A 143 1.74 -0.63 4.41
CA PHE A 143 2.42 0.43 3.67
C PHE A 143 1.51 1.14 2.64
N GLU A 144 0.81 0.38 1.81
CA GLU A 144 -0.08 0.91 0.77
C GLU A 144 -1.24 1.71 1.36
N LEU A 145 -1.73 1.35 2.55
CA LEU A 145 -2.90 2.00 3.15
C LEU A 145 -2.56 3.31 3.88
N GLN A 146 -1.37 3.48 4.43
CA GLN A 146 -1.06 4.64 5.29
C GLN A 146 0.19 5.43 4.87
N PRO A 147 1.43 4.94 5.06
CA PRO A 147 2.61 5.75 4.80
C PRO A 147 2.77 6.11 3.32
N LYS A 148 2.36 5.26 2.38
CA LYS A 148 2.48 5.57 0.94
C LYS A 148 1.62 6.77 0.52
N PRO A 149 0.30 6.83 0.77
CA PRO A 149 -0.50 8.02 0.47
C PRO A 149 0.05 9.31 1.09
N GLN A 150 0.51 9.23 2.34
CA GLN A 150 1.10 10.38 3.04
C GLN A 150 2.42 10.82 2.41
N PHE A 151 3.25 9.88 1.98
CA PHE A 151 4.52 10.14 1.32
C PHE A 151 4.34 10.76 -0.07
N LEU A 152 3.37 10.26 -0.85
CA LEU A 152 3.01 10.87 -2.14
C LEU A 152 2.52 12.32 -1.96
N GLU A 153 1.71 12.56 -0.93
CA GLU A 153 1.23 13.90 -0.61
C GLU A 153 2.35 14.81 -0.11
N PHE A 154 3.26 14.30 0.72
CA PHE A 154 4.47 15.01 1.13
C PHE A 154 5.28 15.49 -0.08
N LEU A 155 5.52 14.63 -1.08
CA LEU A 155 6.22 15.00 -2.31
C LEU A 155 5.48 16.12 -3.06
N ARG A 156 4.16 15.99 -3.24
CA ARG A 156 3.36 17.02 -3.92
C ARG A 156 3.41 18.38 -3.21
N GLN A 157 3.36 18.38 -1.88
CA GLN A 157 3.47 19.60 -1.08
C GLN A 157 4.85 20.28 -1.19
N HIS A 158 5.89 19.53 -1.55
CA HIS A 158 7.23 20.04 -1.85
C HIS A 158 7.41 20.43 -3.33
N GLY A 159 6.33 20.42 -4.11
CA GLY A 159 6.30 20.90 -5.50
C GLY A 159 6.66 19.84 -6.55
N TYR A 160 6.73 18.56 -6.19
CA TYR A 160 6.99 17.49 -7.15
C TYR A 160 5.72 17.10 -7.90
N GLU A 161 5.87 16.93 -9.21
CA GLU A 161 4.99 16.06 -9.99
C GLU A 161 5.38 14.61 -9.71
N VAL A 162 4.40 13.80 -9.29
CA VAL A 162 4.65 12.44 -8.82
C VAL A 162 3.97 11.43 -9.74
N MET A 163 4.76 10.54 -10.32
CA MET A 163 4.30 9.46 -11.18
C MET A 163 4.59 8.11 -10.55
N GLU A 164 3.55 7.35 -10.22
CA GLU A 164 3.67 5.96 -9.77
C GLU A 164 3.87 5.02 -10.97
N ASN A 165 4.67 3.96 -10.78
CA ASN A 165 5.03 2.98 -11.80
C ASN A 165 5.52 3.63 -13.11
N ALA A 166 6.43 4.59 -12.95
CA ALA A 166 6.92 5.42 -14.04
C ALA A 166 7.79 4.60 -15.00
N ARG A 167 7.48 4.68 -16.29
CA ARG A 167 8.28 4.07 -17.37
C ARG A 167 9.30 5.09 -17.86
N VAL A 168 10.58 4.78 -17.67
CA VAL A 168 11.70 5.66 -18.03
C VAL A 168 12.61 4.97 -19.03
N LYS A 169 13.11 5.70 -20.02
CA LYS A 169 14.04 5.16 -21.02
C LYS A 169 15.49 5.43 -20.59
N GLY A 170 16.26 4.36 -20.43
CA GLY A 170 17.67 4.42 -20.10
C GLY A 170 18.55 4.94 -21.24
N ARG A 171 19.77 5.37 -20.90
CA ARG A 171 20.84 5.76 -21.84
C ARG A 171 21.26 4.60 -22.73
N SER A 172 21.14 3.36 -22.23
CA SER A 172 21.30 2.13 -23.01
C SER A 172 20.21 1.92 -24.08
N GLY A 173 19.11 2.67 -24.01
CA GLY A 173 17.91 2.47 -24.82
C GLY A 173 16.91 1.46 -24.23
N ALA A 174 17.27 0.77 -23.14
CA ALA A 174 16.36 -0.10 -22.40
C ALA A 174 15.25 0.71 -21.71
N GLU A 175 14.13 0.06 -21.43
CA GLU A 175 13.03 0.66 -20.68
C GLU A 175 13.01 0.10 -19.27
N HIS A 176 12.95 1.02 -18.30
CA HIS A 176 12.95 0.73 -16.88
C HIS A 176 11.64 1.18 -16.26
N TYR A 177 11.24 0.47 -15.21
CA TYR A 177 10.12 0.85 -14.36
C TYR A 177 10.67 1.27 -13.01
N ILE A 178 10.24 2.43 -12.53
CA ILE A 178 10.57 2.98 -11.22
C ILE A 178 9.26 3.08 -10.44
N ASP A 179 9.25 2.62 -9.19
CA ASP A 179 8.02 2.56 -8.38
C ASP A 179 7.37 3.93 -8.23
N ILE A 180 8.18 4.95 -7.92
CA ILE A 180 7.75 6.35 -7.93
C ILE A 180 8.86 7.20 -8.55
N LEU A 181 8.49 8.01 -9.54
CA LEU A 181 9.32 9.10 -10.06
C LEU A 181 8.74 10.43 -9.57
N ALA A 182 9.56 11.23 -8.89
CA ALA A 182 9.19 12.57 -8.46
C ALA A 182 10.05 13.59 -9.20
N THR A 183 9.41 14.43 -10.02
CA THR A 183 10.08 15.44 -10.85
C THR A 183 9.67 16.84 -10.42
N ARG A 184 10.65 17.75 -10.30
CA ARG A 184 10.39 19.16 -10.03
C ARG A 184 11.27 20.05 -10.89
N ASP A 185 10.66 20.97 -11.62
CA ASP A 185 11.37 22.03 -12.34
C ASP A 185 11.34 23.32 -11.51
N ASP A 186 12.52 23.75 -11.04
CA ASP A 186 12.66 25.01 -10.30
C ASP A 186 12.92 26.21 -11.25
N GLY A 187 12.81 26.01 -12.57
CA GLY A 187 13.01 27.01 -13.64
C GLY A 187 14.48 27.22 -14.02
N VAL A 188 15.42 26.75 -13.19
CA VAL A 188 16.88 26.78 -13.44
C VAL A 188 17.40 25.39 -13.80
N VAL A 189 17.02 24.39 -13.01
CA VAL A 189 17.32 22.97 -13.21
C VAL A 189 16.07 22.13 -12.91
N THR A 190 16.03 20.93 -13.48
CA THR A 190 14.99 19.94 -13.22
C THR A 190 15.55 18.85 -12.32
N HIS A 191 14.90 18.65 -11.17
CA HIS A 191 15.22 17.62 -10.20
C HIS A 191 14.39 16.38 -10.48
N ASP A 192 15.06 15.26 -10.68
CA ASP A 192 14.43 13.95 -10.80
C ASP A 192 14.87 13.08 -9.63
N ILE A 193 13.91 12.57 -8.85
CA ILE A 193 14.15 11.62 -7.76
C ILE A 193 13.54 10.28 -8.15
N ALA A 194 14.39 9.26 -8.24
CA ALA A 194 13.96 7.87 -8.37
C ALA A 194 13.70 7.32 -6.98
N ILE A 195 12.50 6.78 -6.75
CA ILE A 195 12.12 6.21 -5.46
C ILE A 195 11.73 4.75 -5.68
N GLY A 196 12.52 3.85 -5.10
CA GLY A 196 12.24 2.42 -5.08
C GLY A 196 11.50 2.01 -3.80
N ILE A 197 10.63 1.02 -3.89
CA ILE A 197 9.88 0.47 -2.76
C ILE A 197 10.18 -1.02 -2.66
N GLU A 198 10.88 -1.42 -1.60
CA GLU A 198 11.20 -2.81 -1.33
C GLU A 198 10.52 -3.26 -0.04
N ILE A 199 9.60 -4.22 -0.16
CA ILE A 199 8.85 -4.77 0.97
C ILE A 199 9.03 -6.28 1.00
N ALA A 200 9.44 -6.78 2.15
CA ALA A 200 9.65 -8.18 2.42
C ALA A 200 9.22 -8.54 3.86
N ARG A 201 9.24 -9.84 4.16
CA ARG A 201 9.01 -10.34 5.52
C ARG A 201 10.26 -10.15 6.39
N ASP A 202 11.41 -10.48 5.81
CA ASP A 202 12.73 -10.38 6.42
C ASP A 202 13.51 -9.22 5.81
N LYS A 203 14.72 -8.95 6.31
CA LYS A 203 15.58 -7.88 5.80
C LYS A 203 15.86 -8.04 4.30
N ILE A 204 15.96 -6.91 3.61
CA ILE A 204 16.24 -6.85 2.18
C ILE A 204 17.74 -6.98 1.95
N GLU A 205 18.09 -7.92 1.08
CA GLU A 205 19.47 -8.22 0.70
C GLU A 205 19.94 -7.37 -0.48
N LEU A 206 21.26 -7.42 -0.72
CA LEU A 206 21.96 -6.56 -1.68
C LEU A 206 21.45 -6.67 -3.11
N ASP A 207 21.06 -7.87 -3.55
CA ASP A 207 20.61 -8.18 -4.91
C ASP A 207 19.41 -7.33 -5.34
N ARG A 208 18.47 -7.06 -4.42
CA ARG A 208 17.28 -6.26 -4.70
C ARG A 208 17.60 -4.77 -4.90
N ILE A 209 18.59 -4.25 -4.19
CA ILE A 209 18.97 -2.83 -4.26
C ILE A 209 19.83 -2.55 -5.49
N LEU A 210 20.68 -3.50 -5.88
CA LEU A 210 21.53 -3.38 -7.06
C LEU A 210 20.71 -3.11 -8.33
N ASP A 211 19.59 -3.82 -8.50
CA ASP A 211 18.71 -3.64 -9.65
C ASP A 211 18.13 -2.22 -9.70
N PHE A 212 17.65 -1.70 -8.56
CA PHE A 212 17.18 -0.32 -8.46
C PHE A 212 18.28 0.71 -8.80
N ASP A 213 19.49 0.53 -8.27
CA ASP A 213 20.63 1.40 -8.52
C ASP A 213 20.99 1.46 -10.02
N VAL A 214 21.05 0.29 -10.67
CA VAL A 214 21.32 0.16 -12.10
C VAL A 214 20.26 0.85 -12.94
N LYS A 215 18.98 0.64 -12.63
CA LYS A 215 17.84 1.29 -13.32
C LYS A 215 17.90 2.81 -13.22
N ALA A 216 18.15 3.34 -12.02
CA ALA A 216 18.26 4.78 -11.80
C ALA A 216 19.47 5.37 -12.55
N TYR A 217 20.62 4.71 -12.45
CA TYR A 217 21.85 5.14 -13.13
C TYR A 217 21.69 5.16 -14.66
N ASP A 218 21.14 4.09 -15.26
CA ASP A 218 20.91 4.04 -16.70
C ASP A 218 19.88 5.10 -17.14
N SER A 219 18.88 5.39 -16.31
CA SER A 219 17.92 6.47 -16.54
C SER A 219 18.54 7.87 -16.39
N GLY A 220 19.77 7.97 -15.86
CA GLY A 220 20.45 9.22 -15.59
C GLY A 220 19.87 9.99 -14.41
N ILE A 221 19.19 9.28 -13.51
CA ILE A 221 18.64 9.80 -12.26
C ILE A 221 19.63 9.46 -11.15
N HIS A 222 20.04 10.46 -10.40
CA HIS A 222 21.12 10.32 -9.42
C HIS A 222 20.63 10.47 -7.99
N ASP A 223 19.57 11.25 -7.76
CA ASP A 223 18.89 11.28 -6.49
C ASP A 223 18.01 10.04 -6.37
N LYS A 224 18.42 9.18 -5.44
CA LYS A 224 17.83 7.85 -5.24
C LYS A 224 17.35 7.75 -3.80
N VAL A 225 16.07 7.48 -3.64
CA VAL A 225 15.47 7.13 -2.36
C VAL A 225 15.00 5.69 -2.41
N LEU A 226 15.22 4.92 -1.36
CA LEU A 226 14.74 3.55 -1.25
C LEU A 226 13.95 3.40 0.04
N ILE A 227 12.66 3.17 -0.09
CA ILE A 227 11.79 2.83 1.03
C ILE A 227 11.88 1.33 1.26
N VAL A 228 12.22 0.93 2.48
CA VAL A 228 12.53 -0.47 2.82
C VAL A 228 11.72 -0.93 4.02
N ILE A 229 11.07 -2.08 3.91
CA ILE A 229 10.30 -2.67 5.02
C ILE A 229 10.61 -4.17 5.11
N PRO A 230 11.13 -4.67 6.26
CA PRO A 230 11.35 -3.94 7.51
C PRO A 230 12.64 -3.12 7.55
N GLY A 231 13.57 -3.33 6.61
CA GLY A 231 14.89 -2.69 6.59
C GLY A 231 15.90 -3.47 5.75
N LEU A 232 17.13 -3.00 5.73
CA LEU A 232 18.21 -3.61 4.95
C LEU A 232 19.09 -4.56 5.78
N SER A 233 19.80 -5.46 5.08
CA SER A 233 20.94 -6.19 5.65
C SER A 233 22.17 -5.28 5.77
N ALA A 234 23.13 -5.62 6.64
CA ALA A 234 24.28 -4.75 6.91
C ALA A 234 25.19 -4.55 5.68
N GLU A 235 25.22 -5.51 4.77
CA GLU A 235 25.93 -5.38 3.49
C GLU A 235 25.19 -4.42 2.54
N ALA A 236 23.87 -4.57 2.44
CA ALA A 236 23.00 -3.69 1.69
C ALA A 236 23.04 -2.23 2.18
N GLU A 237 23.07 -1.98 3.49
CA GLU A 237 23.19 -0.63 4.07
C GLU A 237 24.51 0.04 3.67
N LYS A 238 25.63 -0.70 3.72
CA LYS A 238 26.94 -0.18 3.28
C LYS A 238 26.92 0.17 1.80
N PHE A 239 26.35 -0.71 0.96
CA PHE A 239 26.21 -0.46 -0.46
C PHE A 239 25.38 0.80 -0.73
N ALA A 240 24.22 0.93 -0.10
CA ALA A 240 23.36 2.11 -0.23
C ALA A 240 24.11 3.40 0.13
N GLY A 241 24.88 3.39 1.22
CA GLY A 241 25.74 4.52 1.61
C GLY A 241 26.79 4.87 0.56
N TYR A 242 27.51 3.87 0.00
CA TYR A 242 28.49 4.10 -1.05
C TYR A 242 27.88 4.64 -2.35
N GLN A 243 26.70 4.16 -2.72
CA GLN A 243 25.97 4.62 -3.91
C GLN A 243 25.12 5.87 -3.67
N ARG A 244 25.15 6.45 -2.46
CA ARG A 244 24.35 7.62 -2.04
C ARG A 244 22.85 7.41 -2.24
N ILE A 245 22.37 6.21 -1.99
CA ILE A 245 20.94 5.90 -1.94
C ILE A 245 20.44 6.27 -0.55
N LYS A 246 19.51 7.22 -0.47
CA LYS A 246 18.84 7.54 0.80
C LYS A 246 17.89 6.39 1.13
N VAL A 247 18.19 5.66 2.19
CA VAL A 247 17.30 4.63 2.71
C VAL A 247 16.29 5.30 3.65
N LEU A 248 15.04 4.85 3.57
CA LEU A 248 13.96 5.19 4.49
C LEU A 248 13.32 3.90 5.01
N ASP A 249 13.71 3.49 6.21
CA ASP A 249 12.98 2.45 6.95
C ASP A 249 11.65 2.99 7.52
N PRO A 250 10.78 2.17 8.14
CA PRO A 250 9.51 2.66 8.68
C PRO A 250 9.64 3.83 9.66
N GLY A 251 10.68 3.84 10.50
CA GLY A 251 10.89 4.89 11.50
C GLY A 251 11.46 6.18 10.87
N GLU A 252 12.39 6.05 9.92
CA GLU A 252 12.88 7.19 9.14
C GLU A 252 11.78 7.79 8.28
N LEU A 253 10.94 6.96 7.66
CA LEU A 253 9.79 7.41 6.86
C LEU A 253 8.80 8.17 7.74
N GLU A 254 8.45 7.64 8.93
CA GLU A 254 7.60 8.36 9.88
C GLU A 254 8.21 9.70 10.30
N THR A 255 9.54 9.75 10.52
CA THR A 255 10.25 10.99 10.85
C THR A 255 10.16 12.02 9.71
N VAL A 256 10.28 11.58 8.46
CA VAL A 256 10.10 12.44 7.28
C VAL A 256 8.66 12.96 7.19
N LEU A 257 7.67 12.10 7.42
CA LEU A 257 6.24 12.44 7.31
C LEU A 257 5.75 13.34 8.45
N THR A 258 6.33 13.21 9.65
CA THR A 258 6.00 14.03 10.83
C THR A 258 6.84 15.30 10.92
N GLY A 259 7.96 15.37 10.19
CA GLY A 259 8.74 16.57 10.00
C GLY A 259 7.87 17.69 9.44
N SER A 260 7.89 18.85 10.08
CA SER A 260 7.04 19.97 9.67
C SER A 260 7.33 20.36 8.21
N PRO A 261 6.33 20.36 7.32
CA PRO A 261 6.48 20.94 6.01
C PRO A 261 6.86 22.41 6.21
N ARG A 262 8.04 22.83 5.75
CA ARG A 262 8.23 24.26 5.50
C ARG A 262 7.29 24.56 4.34
N PRO A 263 6.25 25.40 4.52
CA PRO A 263 5.26 25.63 3.48
C PRO A 263 6.00 26.00 2.20
N GLY A 264 5.81 25.19 1.17
CA GLY A 264 6.30 25.48 -0.17
C GLY A 264 5.76 26.85 -0.55
N ARG A 265 6.64 27.85 -0.52
CA ARG A 265 6.35 29.15 -1.13
C ARG A 265 6.05 28.87 -2.60
N GLU A 266 5.02 29.52 -3.16
CA GLU A 266 4.64 29.36 -4.57
C GLU A 266 5.88 29.34 -5.47
N ILE A 267 6.19 28.14 -5.97
CA ILE A 267 7.35 27.88 -6.83
C ILE A 267 6.98 28.43 -8.19
N ALA A 268 7.72 29.42 -8.68
CA ALA A 268 7.52 29.92 -10.03
C ALA A 268 7.85 28.81 -11.03
N GLN A 269 6.86 28.39 -11.83
CA GLN A 269 7.00 27.37 -12.87
C GLN A 269 7.59 27.91 -14.19
N GLU A 270 7.88 29.21 -14.26
CA GLU A 270 8.41 29.82 -15.48
C GLU A 270 9.94 29.63 -15.56
N PRO A 271 10.50 29.30 -16.74
CA PRO A 271 11.94 29.22 -16.93
C PRO A 271 12.63 30.52 -16.52
N PHE A 272 13.68 30.42 -15.72
CA PHE A 272 14.42 31.60 -15.29
C PHE A 272 15.12 32.24 -16.48
N ALA A 273 14.75 33.50 -16.78
CA ALA A 273 15.45 34.35 -17.73
C ALA A 273 16.55 35.14 -17.01
N PHE A 274 17.81 34.82 -17.30
CA PHE A 274 18.95 35.50 -16.68
C PHE A 274 19.00 36.97 -17.10
N LYS A 275 18.94 37.88 -16.11
CA LYS A 275 19.28 39.31 -16.31
C LYS A 275 20.53 39.71 -15.57
N SER A 276 20.75 39.16 -14.37
CA SER A 276 21.93 39.43 -13.58
C SER A 276 22.21 38.33 -12.55
N LYS A 277 23.46 38.27 -12.05
CA LYS A 277 23.86 37.34 -11.00
C LYS A 277 23.05 37.58 -9.71
N SER A 278 22.92 38.83 -9.29
CA SER A 278 22.11 39.20 -8.11
C SER A 278 20.65 38.72 -8.22
N GLN A 279 20.06 38.80 -9.41
CA GLN A 279 18.70 38.31 -9.65
C GLN A 279 18.61 36.78 -9.58
N LEU A 280 19.61 36.06 -10.08
CA LEU A 280 19.67 34.59 -9.98
C LEU A 280 19.72 34.15 -8.51
N MET A 281 20.52 34.82 -7.69
CA MET A 281 20.60 34.53 -6.24
C MET A 281 19.24 34.74 -5.57
N GLN A 282 18.60 35.90 -5.78
CA GLN A 282 17.28 36.20 -5.23
C GLN A 282 16.21 35.20 -5.71
N TYR A 283 16.29 34.76 -6.97
CA TYR A 283 15.40 33.75 -7.51
C TYR A 283 15.58 32.41 -6.78
N LEU A 284 16.81 31.92 -6.65
CA LEU A 284 17.11 30.68 -5.93
C LEU A 284 16.70 30.75 -4.46
N GLU A 285 16.93 31.88 -3.78
CA GLU A 285 16.46 32.10 -2.41
C GLU A 285 14.93 32.09 -2.29
N LYS A 286 14.22 32.67 -3.26
CA LYS A 286 12.75 32.60 -3.34
C LYS A 286 12.27 31.16 -3.52
N GLN A 287 13.03 30.36 -4.28
CA GLN A 287 12.83 28.91 -4.45
C GLN A 287 13.33 28.09 -3.26
N GLY A 288 13.72 28.71 -2.14
CA GLY A 288 14.05 28.02 -0.90
C GLY A 288 15.48 27.48 -0.80
N TYR A 289 16.37 27.88 -1.71
CA TYR A 289 17.80 27.56 -1.61
C TYR A 289 18.52 28.51 -0.67
N GLU A 290 19.45 27.98 0.11
CA GLU A 290 20.52 28.74 0.74
C GLU A 290 21.66 28.90 -0.29
N VAL A 291 21.96 30.13 -0.70
CA VAL A 291 22.99 30.41 -1.70
C VAL A 291 24.25 30.92 -1.01
N LYS A 292 25.40 30.28 -1.30
CA LYS A 292 26.72 30.68 -0.80
C LYS A 292 27.64 31.00 -1.96
N GLU A 293 28.22 32.19 -1.94
CA GLU A 293 29.27 32.57 -2.88
C GLU A 293 30.64 32.05 -2.43
N LYS A 294 31.52 31.75 -3.40
CA LYS A 294 32.89 31.26 -3.16
C LYS A 294 32.93 30.09 -2.18
N ALA A 295 32.01 29.16 -2.36
CA ALA A 295 31.80 28.04 -1.45
C ALA A 295 32.92 27.01 -1.61
N GLU A 296 33.55 26.64 -0.51
CA GLU A 296 34.51 25.53 -0.49
C GLU A 296 33.76 24.21 -0.31
N VAL A 297 33.99 23.29 -1.24
CA VAL A 297 33.36 21.98 -1.27
C VAL A 297 34.43 20.91 -1.36
N LYS A 298 34.44 19.97 -0.42
CA LYS A 298 35.33 18.82 -0.46
C LYS A 298 34.81 17.77 -1.45
N GLY A 299 35.65 17.43 -2.42
CA GLY A 299 35.40 16.37 -3.39
C GLY A 299 35.62 14.97 -2.82
N ARG A 300 35.18 13.96 -3.59
CA ARG A 300 35.37 12.53 -3.28
C ARG A 300 36.85 12.15 -3.28
N SER A 301 37.65 12.82 -4.11
CA SER A 301 39.11 12.71 -4.13
C SER A 301 39.79 13.23 -2.85
N GLY A 302 39.06 13.97 -2.02
CA GLY A 302 39.59 14.69 -0.87
C GLY A 302 40.08 16.11 -1.20
N ALA A 303 40.14 16.48 -2.49
CA ALA A 303 40.45 17.84 -2.92
C ALA A 303 39.37 18.84 -2.45
N VAL A 304 39.79 20.08 -2.19
CA VAL A 304 38.86 21.18 -1.87
C VAL A 304 38.68 22.02 -3.12
N HIS A 305 37.45 22.08 -3.61
CA HIS A 305 37.08 22.85 -4.78
C HIS A 305 36.39 24.13 -4.36
N ASN A 306 36.75 25.25 -4.99
CA ASN A 306 36.04 26.51 -4.81
C ASN A 306 34.99 26.64 -5.92
N MET A 307 33.73 26.83 -5.51
CA MET A 307 32.60 27.05 -6.41
C MET A 307 32.20 28.52 -6.36
N ASP A 308 32.02 29.16 -7.52
CA ASP A 308 31.65 30.58 -7.57
C ASP A 308 30.36 30.84 -6.80
N MET A 309 29.35 29.98 -7.00
CA MET A 309 28.22 29.88 -6.08
C MET A 309 27.78 28.41 -5.90
N LEU A 310 27.27 28.12 -4.71
CA LEU A 310 26.63 26.86 -4.36
C LEU A 310 25.25 27.18 -3.78
N ALA A 311 24.20 26.67 -4.42
CA ALA A 311 22.84 26.73 -3.89
C ALA A 311 22.48 25.37 -3.28
N THR A 312 22.04 25.36 -2.02
CA THR A 312 21.65 24.13 -1.30
C THR A 312 20.24 24.21 -0.77
N ARG A 313 19.43 23.17 -0.99
CA ARG A 313 18.07 23.06 -0.45
C ARG A 313 17.85 21.67 0.14
N ASP A 314 17.68 21.60 1.46
CA ASP A 314 17.40 20.35 2.16
C ASP A 314 15.89 20.17 2.35
N GLU A 315 15.40 19.01 1.92
CA GLU A 315 13.97 18.65 1.92
C GLU A 315 13.67 17.46 2.82
N GLY A 316 14.63 17.07 3.67
CA GLY A 316 14.51 15.94 4.59
C GLY A 316 14.68 14.58 3.92
N ILE A 317 14.25 14.41 2.67
CA ILE A 317 14.47 13.20 1.86
C ILE A 317 15.76 13.28 1.03
N ILE A 318 16.05 14.43 0.45
CA ILE A 318 17.19 14.68 -0.42
C ILE A 318 17.66 16.12 -0.16
N THR A 319 18.97 16.33 -0.25
CA THR A 319 19.56 17.66 -0.24
C THR A 319 20.01 18.03 -1.64
N HIS A 320 19.24 18.91 -2.28
CA HIS A 320 19.55 19.44 -3.60
C HIS A 320 20.73 20.39 -3.53
N ARG A 321 21.64 20.26 -4.50
CA ARG A 321 22.85 21.08 -4.60
C ARG A 321 23.02 21.49 -6.05
N ILE A 322 23.08 22.79 -6.29
CA ILE A 322 23.34 23.36 -7.61
C ILE A 322 24.71 24.04 -7.56
N ALA A 323 25.66 23.52 -8.34
CA ALA A 323 26.94 24.17 -8.57
C ALA A 323 26.74 25.23 -9.66
N ILE A 324 27.18 26.45 -9.39
CA ILE A 324 27.09 27.54 -10.36
C ILE A 324 28.50 28.06 -10.61
N GLY A 325 28.97 27.89 -11.84
CA GLY A 325 30.23 28.44 -12.33
C GLY A 325 30.01 29.76 -13.05
N ILE A 326 30.87 30.74 -12.81
CA ILE A 326 30.84 32.04 -13.47
C ILE A 326 32.22 32.30 -14.06
N GLU A 327 32.27 32.49 -15.38
CA GLU A 327 33.51 32.88 -16.04
C GLU A 327 33.28 34.13 -16.89
N VAL A 328 34.22 35.06 -16.77
CA VAL A 328 34.20 36.35 -17.46
C VAL A 328 35.52 36.52 -18.22
N ASP A 329 35.43 36.65 -19.53
CA ASP A 329 36.59 36.82 -20.42
C ASP A 329 36.25 37.85 -21.52
N GLU A 330 37.25 38.31 -22.28
CA GLU A 330 37.06 39.18 -23.45
C GLU A 330 36.52 38.42 -24.67
N LYS A 331 36.78 37.11 -24.73
CA LYS A 331 36.42 36.24 -25.87
C LYS A 331 35.55 35.07 -25.43
N PRO A 332 34.78 34.46 -26.36
CA PRO A 332 34.01 33.26 -26.06
C PRO A 332 34.89 32.14 -25.53
N MET A 333 34.44 31.48 -24.46
CA MET A 333 35.25 30.53 -23.71
C MET A 333 35.38 29.18 -24.42
N GLY A 334 36.56 28.59 -24.27
CA GLY A 334 36.90 27.27 -24.76
C GLY A 334 36.31 26.13 -23.94
N LEU A 335 36.54 24.92 -24.43
CA LEU A 335 36.08 23.68 -23.78
C LEU A 335 36.77 23.45 -22.43
N ASP A 336 38.02 23.91 -22.28
CA ASP A 336 38.83 23.83 -21.06
C ASP A 336 38.09 24.39 -19.84
N ARG A 337 37.48 25.58 -19.96
CA ARG A 337 36.79 26.23 -18.82
C ARG A 337 35.54 25.48 -18.38
N VAL A 338 34.73 25.03 -19.33
CA VAL A 338 33.51 24.27 -19.03
C VAL A 338 33.86 22.89 -18.47
N PHE A 339 34.92 22.26 -18.99
CA PHE A 339 35.43 20.99 -18.51
C PHE A 339 35.96 21.08 -17.08
N ASP A 340 36.78 22.10 -16.76
CA ASP A 340 37.31 22.30 -15.41
C ASP A 340 36.19 22.51 -14.38
N PHE A 341 35.14 23.24 -14.75
CA PHE A 341 33.96 23.40 -13.89
C PHE A 341 33.20 22.07 -13.71
N ASP A 342 32.99 21.33 -14.80
CA ASP A 342 32.32 20.03 -14.80
C ASP A 342 33.05 19.01 -13.91
N ASP A 343 34.38 18.94 -14.02
CA ASP A 343 35.24 18.04 -13.24
C ASP A 343 35.19 18.37 -11.73
N LYS A 344 35.28 19.65 -11.37
CA LYS A 344 35.13 20.11 -9.97
C LYS A 344 33.77 19.73 -9.42
N ALA A 345 32.69 19.98 -10.16
CA ALA A 345 31.33 19.66 -9.73
C ALA A 345 31.14 18.14 -9.58
N TYR A 346 31.65 17.35 -10.52
CA TYR A 346 31.60 15.90 -10.49
C TYR A 346 32.34 15.31 -9.29
N ASP A 347 33.55 15.79 -8.99
CA ASP A 347 34.30 15.34 -7.81
C ASP A 347 33.61 15.77 -6.51
N ALA A 348 33.03 16.98 -6.46
CA ALA A 348 32.15 17.43 -5.38
C ALA A 348 30.85 16.59 -5.26
N GLY A 349 30.56 15.76 -6.27
CA GLY A 349 29.36 14.96 -6.40
C GLY A 349 28.09 15.81 -6.48
N ILE A 350 28.20 16.94 -7.17
CA ILE A 350 27.11 17.85 -7.51
C ILE A 350 26.83 17.69 -9.01
N LEU A 351 25.60 17.38 -9.36
CA LEU A 351 25.23 17.02 -10.74
C LEU A 351 24.42 18.11 -11.42
N ASP A 352 23.63 18.86 -10.65
CA ASP A 352 22.99 20.06 -11.15
C ASP A 352 24.02 21.17 -11.29
N LYS A 353 24.28 21.50 -12.55
CA LYS A 353 25.35 22.41 -12.95
C LYS A 353 24.75 23.54 -13.77
N VAL A 354 24.97 24.76 -13.31
CA VAL A 354 24.67 25.99 -14.04
C VAL A 354 25.98 26.68 -14.36
N PHE A 355 26.12 27.18 -15.57
CA PHE A 355 27.33 27.85 -16.02
C PHE A 355 26.99 29.15 -16.72
N ILE A 356 27.50 30.26 -16.19
CA ILE A 356 27.28 31.61 -16.71
C ILE A 356 28.54 32.01 -17.46
N ALA A 357 28.42 32.23 -18.76
CA ALA A 357 29.53 32.55 -19.66
C ALA A 357 29.39 33.97 -20.19
N VAL A 358 30.41 34.80 -19.93
CA VAL A 358 30.51 36.18 -20.43
C VAL A 358 31.74 36.31 -21.34
N PRO A 359 31.59 36.67 -22.63
CA PRO A 359 30.35 36.98 -23.35
C PRO A 359 29.56 35.75 -23.85
N GLY A 360 30.15 34.54 -23.79
CA GLY A 360 29.50 33.32 -24.27
C GLY A 360 30.47 32.15 -24.47
N LEU A 361 30.00 31.09 -25.11
CA LEU A 361 30.78 29.86 -25.35
C LEU A 361 31.15 29.66 -26.82
N THR A 362 32.31 29.03 -27.04
CA THR A 362 32.61 28.41 -28.34
C THR A 362 31.62 27.30 -28.67
N ARG A 363 31.49 26.95 -29.96
CA ARG A 363 30.55 25.89 -30.40
C ARG A 363 30.87 24.55 -29.75
N GLU A 364 32.15 24.22 -29.65
CA GLU A 364 32.66 23.00 -29.04
C GLU A 364 32.33 22.95 -27.55
N ALA A 365 32.52 24.05 -26.82
CA ALA A 365 32.15 24.17 -25.42
C ALA A 365 30.62 24.05 -25.20
N ARG A 366 29.81 24.67 -26.07
CA ARG A 366 28.34 24.55 -26.01
C ARG A 366 27.87 23.11 -26.22
N GLN A 367 28.46 22.40 -27.18
CA GLN A 367 28.15 20.99 -27.42
C GLN A 367 28.55 20.10 -26.23
N PHE A 368 29.70 20.38 -25.62
CA PHE A 368 30.13 19.69 -24.41
C PHE A 368 29.14 19.93 -23.25
N ALA A 369 28.79 21.19 -22.98
CA ALA A 369 27.85 21.56 -21.94
C ALA A 369 26.49 20.86 -22.11
N GLN A 370 25.95 20.83 -23.34
CA GLN A 370 24.70 20.12 -23.64
C GLN A 370 24.80 18.61 -23.37
N ARG A 371 25.91 17.96 -23.75
CA ARG A 371 26.13 16.53 -23.48
C ARG A 371 26.24 16.22 -21.99
N GLN A 372 26.87 17.12 -21.23
CA GLN A 372 27.02 17.01 -19.77
C GLN A 372 25.79 17.51 -18.99
N ARG A 373 24.72 17.90 -19.69
CA ARG A 373 23.48 18.48 -19.13
C ARG A 373 23.73 19.70 -18.24
N ILE A 374 24.74 20.50 -18.58
CA ILE A 374 25.03 21.76 -17.90
C ILE A 374 24.10 22.83 -18.46
N ARG A 375 23.36 23.51 -17.58
CA ARG A 375 22.53 24.66 -17.96
C ARG A 375 23.43 25.86 -18.20
N VAL A 376 23.47 26.36 -19.43
CA VAL A 376 24.33 27.52 -19.80
C VAL A 376 23.49 28.79 -19.95
N PHE A 377 23.97 29.89 -19.37
CA PHE A 377 23.53 31.26 -19.65
C PHE A 377 24.68 32.02 -20.34
N GLU A 378 24.53 32.32 -21.63
CA GLU A 378 25.48 33.17 -22.38
C GLU A 378 24.99 34.62 -22.36
N VAL A 379 25.76 35.53 -21.76
CA VAL A 379 25.33 36.91 -21.52
C VAL A 379 26.46 37.89 -21.79
N GLY A 380 26.13 39.09 -22.29
CA GLY A 380 27.14 40.11 -22.61
C GLY A 380 27.79 40.78 -21.39
N GLN A 381 27.14 40.72 -20.24
CA GLN A 381 27.63 41.27 -18.97
C GLN A 381 26.97 40.55 -17.79
N LEU A 382 27.67 40.47 -16.66
CA LEU A 382 27.21 39.72 -15.47
C LEU A 382 26.16 40.50 -14.65
N GLU A 383 26.30 41.82 -14.60
CA GLU A 383 25.38 42.76 -13.95
C GLU A 383 25.04 43.87 -14.95
N PRO A 384 23.84 44.48 -14.90
CA PRO A 384 23.54 45.67 -15.69
C PRO A 384 24.48 46.82 -15.29
N PRO A 385 24.85 47.71 -16.23
CA PRO A 385 25.72 48.84 -15.91
C PRO A 385 25.06 49.67 -14.81
N THR A 386 25.79 49.91 -13.71
CA THR A 386 25.40 50.88 -12.69
C THR A 386 25.14 52.20 -13.40
N GLN A 387 23.96 52.79 -13.20
CA GLN A 387 23.72 54.16 -13.65
C GLN A 387 24.75 55.04 -12.94
N GLU A 388 25.82 55.41 -13.64
CA GLU A 388 26.75 56.42 -13.17
C GLU A 388 25.96 57.71 -12.95
N ASN A 389 25.98 58.17 -11.70
CA ASN A 389 25.37 59.41 -11.27
C ASN A 389 25.99 60.56 -12.09
N PRO A 390 25.24 61.36 -12.87
CA PRO A 390 25.82 62.36 -13.78
C PRO A 390 26.48 63.57 -13.10
N GLU A 391 26.57 63.61 -11.77
CA GLU A 391 26.96 64.83 -11.02
C GLU A 391 28.44 64.92 -10.62
N ALA A 392 29.32 64.02 -11.10
CA ALA A 392 30.75 64.07 -10.79
C ALA A 392 31.64 64.44 -11.99
N GLN A 393 31.14 65.27 -12.92
CA GLN A 393 31.96 65.92 -13.95
C GLN A 393 31.66 67.42 -14.07
N SER A 394 31.87 68.16 -13.00
CA SER A 394 32.33 69.54 -13.12
C SER A 394 32.95 69.96 -11.81
N LEU A 395 34.29 69.98 -11.78
CA LEU A 395 35.16 70.94 -11.08
C LEU A 395 36.56 70.33 -11.01
N ALA A 396 37.26 70.41 -12.15
CA ALA A 396 38.71 70.52 -12.14
C ALA A 396 39.09 72.01 -12.35
N PRO A 397 40.27 72.44 -11.88
CA PRO A 397 40.51 73.82 -11.47
C PRO A 397 41.12 74.72 -12.55
N ASP A 398 41.14 76.00 -12.21
CA ASP A 398 41.94 77.12 -12.73
C ASP A 398 41.54 77.78 -14.06
N GLN A 399 40.93 78.97 -13.96
CA GLN A 399 41.55 80.24 -14.35
C GLN A 399 40.86 81.44 -13.68
#